data_AF-W0ZEI8-F1
#
_entry.id   AF-W0ZEI8-F1
#
_cell.length_a   1.000
_cell.length_b   1.000
_cell.length_c   1.000
_cell.angle_alpha   90.00
_cell.angle_beta   90.00
_cell.angle_gamma   90.00
#
_symmetry.space_group_name_H-M   'P 1'
#
loop_
_entity.id
_entity.type
_entity.pdbx_description
1 polymer ?
#
loop_
_entity_poly.entity_id
_entity_poly.type
_entity_poly.pdbx_seq_one_letter_code
_entity_poly.pdbx_strand_id
1 'polypeptide(L)' 'MIEGLSKISDEHREVVLAVHVDGLSYAELSKRTGIPVPTLRTRAFYGLRALRAHLDGPEDSDVAQR' A
#
# COMPACT_ATOMS: atom_id res chain seq x y z
N MET A 1 -8.57 -11.81 4.37
CA MET A 1 -7.42 -10.87 4.38
C MET A 1 -6.43 -11.16 3.26
N ILE A 2 -5.95 -12.40 3.08
CA ILE A 2 -4.92 -12.73 2.08
C ILE A 2 -5.42 -12.50 0.63
N GLU A 3 -6.67 -12.85 0.30
CA GLU A 3 -7.22 -12.67 -1.05
C GLU A 3 -7.33 -11.20 -1.51
N GLY A 4 -7.57 -10.26 -0.59
CA GLY A 4 -7.67 -8.82 -0.92
C GLY A 4 -6.30 -8.22 -1.26
N LEU A 5 -5.24 -8.70 -0.61
CA LEU A 5 -3.86 -8.26 -0.90
C LEU A 5 -3.41 -8.69 -2.29
N SER A 6 -3.91 -9.82 -2.80
CA SER A 6 -3.65 -10.28 -4.17
C SER A 6 -4.21 -9.34 -5.24
N LYS A 7 -5.14 -8.44 -4.88
CA LYS A 7 -5.83 -7.53 -5.81
C LYS A 7 -5.18 -6.15 -5.95
N ILE A 8 -4.24 -5.80 -5.07
CA ILE A 8 -3.46 -4.55 -5.18
C ILE A 8 -2.08 -4.83 -5.79
N SER A 9 -1.47 -3.79 -6.40
CA SER A 9 -0.14 -3.90 -7.02
C SER A 9 0.92 -4.33 -5.99
N ASP A 10 2.00 -4.93 -6.49
CA ASP A 10 3.06 -5.45 -5.62
C ASP A 10 3.74 -4.33 -4.82
N GLU A 11 3.89 -3.13 -5.38
CA GLU A 11 4.47 -1.98 -4.67
C GLU A 11 3.58 -1.50 -3.53
N HIS A 12 2.26 -1.56 -3.70
CA HIS A 12 1.31 -1.23 -2.65
C HIS A 12 1.29 -2.31 -1.58
N ARG A 13 1.28 -3.58 -1.99
CA ARG A 13 1.28 -4.74 -1.09
C ARG A 13 2.52 -4.76 -0.21
N GLU A 14 3.70 -4.54 -0.79
CA GLU A 14 4.98 -4.53 -0.08
C GLU A 14 4.94 -3.54 1.09
N VAL A 15 4.54 -2.30 0.83
CA VAL A 15 4.52 -1.27 1.88
C VAL A 15 3.44 -1.54 2.92
N VAL A 16 2.26 -2.01 2.50
CA VAL A 16 1.17 -2.33 3.44
C VAL A 16 1.57 -3.46 4.37
N LEU A 17 2.18 -4.54 3.86
CA LEU A 17 2.68 -5.64 4.69
C LEU A 17 3.78 -5.16 5.63
N ALA A 18 4.81 -4.49 5.10
CA ALA A 18 5.93 -4.03 5.89
C ALA A 18 5.50 -3.14 7.07
N VAL A 19 4.57 -2.20 6.85
CA VAL A 19 4.18 -1.21 7.87
C VAL A 19 3.09 -1.75 8.79
N HIS A 20 2.05 -2.40 8.25
CA HIS A 20 0.86 -2.76 9.02
C HIS A 20 0.86 -4.21 9.52
N VAL A 21 1.69 -5.09 8.95
CA VAL A 21 1.82 -6.49 9.39
C VAL A 21 3.15 -6.70 10.08
N ASP A 22 4.27 -6.30 9.46
CA ASP A 22 5.61 -6.49 10.03
C ASP A 22 6.01 -5.39 11.03
N GLY A 23 5.23 -4.32 11.13
CA GLY A 23 5.42 -3.23 12.10
C GLY A 23 6.63 -2.32 11.84
N LEU A 24 7.19 -2.34 10.63
CA LEU A 24 8.31 -1.45 10.27
C LEU A 24 7.85 0.01 10.22
N SER A 25 8.71 0.92 10.68
CA SER A 25 8.53 2.33 10.40
C SER A 25 8.86 2.64 8.92
N TYR A 26 8.27 3.72 8.40
CA TYR A 26 8.60 4.19 7.06
C TYR A 26 10.09 4.53 6.89
N ALA A 27 10.76 4.99 7.95
CA ALA A 27 12.19 5.30 7.92
C ALA A 27 13.04 4.03 7.76
N GLU A 28 12.70 2.95 8.46
CA GLU A 28 13.38 1.66 8.33
C GLU A 28 13.14 1.04 6.96
N LEU A 29 11.90 1.08 6.48
CA LEU A 29 11.56 0.59 5.14
C LEU A 29 12.28 1.38 4.06
N SER A 30 12.34 2.71 4.17
CA SER A 30 13.07 3.58 3.24
C SER A 30 14.56 3.25 3.19
N LYS A 31 15.19 2.99 4.34
CA LYS A 31 16.59 2.56 4.40
C LYS A 31 16.81 1.19 3.74
N ARG A 32 15.85 0.27 3.85
CA ARG A 32 15.95 -1.08 3.27
C ARG A 32 15.76 -1.09 1.75
N THR A 33 14.80 -0.33 1.24
CA THR A 33 14.40 -0.37 -0.18
C THR A 33 15.04 0.73 -1.02
N GLY A 34 15.60 1.77 -0.39
CA GLY A 34 16.08 2.98 -1.08
C GLY A 34 14.96 3.90 -1.57
N ILE A 35 13.69 3.56 -1.31
CA ILE A 35 12.54 4.36 -1.74
C ILE A 35 12.34 5.51 -0.74
N PRO A 36 12.14 6.76 -1.19
CA PRO A 36 11.89 7.89 -0.29
C PRO A 36 10.64 7.69 0.58
N VAL A 37 10.73 8.11 1.86
CA VAL A 37 9.60 8.08 2.80
C VAL A 37 8.30 8.70 2.24
N PRO A 38 8.32 9.86 1.53
CA PRO A 38 7.11 10.41 0.93
C PRO A 38 6.43 9.45 -0.05
N THR A 39 7.21 8.76 -0.88
CA THR A 39 6.72 7.75 -1.83
C THR A 39 6.14 6.53 -1.11
N LEU A 40 6.78 6.06 -0.04
CA LEU A 40 6.25 4.95 0.76
C LEU A 40 4.91 5.34 1.41
N ARG A 41 4.76 6.57 1.90
CA ARG A 41 3.50 7.05 2.48
C ARG A 41 2.37 7.09 1.47
N THR A 42 2.61 7.62 0.27
CA THR A 42 1.57 7.62 -0.79
C THR A 42 1.22 6.21 -1.23
N ARG A 43 2.22 5.31 -1.39
CA ARG A 43 1.97 3.90 -1.68
C ARG A 43 1.12 3.20 -0.62
N ALA A 44 1.40 3.41 0.66
CA ALA A 44 0.60 2.84 1.75
C ALA A 44 -0.86 3.35 1.69
N PHE A 45 -1.03 4.66 1.48
CA PHE A 45 -2.36 5.28 1.37
C PHE A 45 -3.18 4.66 0.22
N TYR A 46 -2.63 4.60 -0.99
CA TYR A 46 -3.33 4.04 -2.14
C TYR A 46 -3.52 2.53 -2.03
N GLY A 47 -2.56 1.81 -1.45
CA GLY A 47 -2.68 0.38 -1.18
C GLY A 47 -3.84 0.07 -0.23
N LEU A 48 -3.96 0.79 0.88
CA LEU A 48 -5.07 0.66 1.82
C LEU A 48 -6.41 1.07 1.20
N ARG A 49 -6.44 2.15 0.42
CA ARG A 49 -7.65 2.58 -0.30
C ARG A 49 -8.13 1.51 -1.28
N ALA A 50 -7.23 0.98 -2.10
CA ALA A 50 -7.56 -0.06 -3.07
C ALA A 50 -8.01 -1.35 -2.36
N LEU A 51 -7.32 -1.74 -1.28
CA LEU A 51 -7.73 -2.89 -0.47
C LEU A 51 -9.15 -2.71 0.09
N ARG A 52 -9.48 -1.51 0.58
CA ARG A 52 -10.82 -1.20 1.06
C ARG A 52 -11.87 -1.30 -0.04
N ALA A 53 -11.61 -0.75 -1.22
CA ALA A 53 -12.52 -0.85 -2.37
C ALA A 53 -12.80 -2.31 -2.77
N HIS A 54 -11.81 -3.21 -2.63
CA HIS A 54 -11.99 -4.63 -2.89
C HIS A 54 -12.77 -5.38 -1.80
N LEU A 55 -12.79 -4.87 -0.56
CA LEU A 55 -13.51 -5.49 0.56
C LEU A 55 -14.94 -4.96 0.70
N ASP A 56 -15.16 -3.66 0.46
CA ASP A 56 -16.44 -2.98 0.65
C ASP A 56 -17.28 -2.88 -0.65
N GLY A 57 -16.71 -3.23 -1.81
CA GLY A 57 -17.31 -2.97 -3.13
C GLY A 57 -16.96 -1.56 -3.63
N PRO A 58 -16.94 -1.31 -4.96
CA PRO A 58 -16.32 -0.12 -5.53
C PRO A 58 -17.16 1.14 -5.25
N GLU A 59 -16.81 1.86 -4.17
CA GLU A 59 -17.16 3.27 -4.04
C GLU A 59 -16.00 4.12 -4.57
N ASP A 60 -16.24 4.66 -5.77
CA ASP A 60 -15.50 5.67 -6.54
C ASP A 60 -14.00 5.79 -6.29
N SER A 61 -13.18 5.40 -7.27
CA SER A 61 -11.76 5.75 -7.32
C SER A 61 -11.40 6.25 -8.71
N ASP A 62 -11.67 7.53 -8.91
CA ASP A 62 -11.22 8.28 -10.06
C ASP A 62 -9.72 8.67 -9.92
N VAL A 63 -9.07 8.73 -11.08
CA VAL A 63 -7.82 9.44 -11.43
C VAL A 63 -6.45 8.81 -11.06
N ALA A 64 -5.83 8.29 -12.13
CA ALA A 64 -4.41 8.37 -12.51
C ALA A 64 -3.35 7.68 -11.62
N GLN A 65 -3.01 6.44 -11.98
CA GLN A 65 -1.68 5.87 -11.73
C GLN A 65 -0.77 6.24 -12.90
N ARG A 66 0.16 7.18 -12.66
CA ARG A 66 1.31 7.47 -13.50
C ARG A 66 2.54 7.71 -12.63
#